data_AF-A0ABD2B507-F1
#
_entry.id   AF-A0ABD2B507-F1
#
_cell.length_a   1.000
_cell.length_b   1.000
_cell.length_c   1.000
_cell.angle_alpha   90.00
_cell.angle_beta   90.00
_cell.angle_gamma   90.00
#
_symmetry.space_group_name_H-M   'P 1'
#
loop_
_entity.id
_entity.type
_entity.pdbx_description
1 polymer ?
#
loop_
_entity_poly.entity_id
_entity_poly.type
_entity_poly.pdbx_seq_one_letter_code
_entity_poly.pdbx_strand_id
1 'polypeptide(L)'
;MISGIERAHKEGRLASLIGVEGGHAIGTSLAVLRMLYELGARYLTLTHTCHTPWADCSTADEPGQVPHVGGLSNFGKSIVLEMNRLGMMVDLSHVSVPTMLDAMASSKAPVIFSHSSAHALCNSSRNVPDHALKHLARTGGIVMVSFYPPFISCSETSTLEDVVAHINHIRKVAGVDHIGIGAGYDGINLTPAGLEDVSKYPELFAELLVRGWSERDIQKLAGLNLIRVFKAVEQVRDRMAAAGMEPLEEEIPSEDILGRNHCRYNVRRLAVP
;
A
#
# COMPACT_ATOMS: atom_id res chain seq x y z
N MET A 1 -13.57 -5.55 -11.42
CA MET A 1 -13.85 -4.40 -10.53
C MET A 1 -13.69 -3.06 -11.23
N ILE A 2 -12.72 -2.90 -12.11
CA ILE A 2 -12.30 -1.58 -12.60
C ILE A 2 -13.34 -0.90 -13.50
N SER A 3 -14.12 -1.69 -14.24
CA SER A 3 -15.30 -1.18 -14.95
C SER A 3 -16.27 -0.44 -14.03
N GLY A 4 -16.30 -0.77 -12.73
CA GLY A 4 -17.07 -0.05 -11.71
C GLY A 4 -16.56 1.36 -11.45
N ILE A 5 -15.24 1.55 -11.36
CA ILE A 5 -14.60 2.87 -11.19
C ILE A 5 -14.84 3.73 -12.44
N GLU A 6 -14.55 3.17 -13.62
CA GLU A 6 -14.71 3.88 -14.89
C GLU A 6 -16.17 4.28 -15.15
N ARG A 7 -17.12 3.39 -14.83
CA ARG A 7 -18.55 3.69 -14.91
C ARG A 7 -18.97 4.78 -13.92
N ALA A 8 -18.56 4.68 -12.65
CA ALA A 8 -18.90 5.70 -11.65
C ALA A 8 -18.41 7.09 -12.08
N HIS A 9 -17.17 7.18 -12.57
CA HIS A 9 -16.62 8.43 -13.09
C HIS A 9 -17.41 8.96 -14.30
N LYS A 10 -17.75 8.10 -15.27
CA LYS A 10 -18.57 8.47 -16.44
C LYS A 10 -19.97 8.97 -16.04
N GLU A 11 -20.53 8.43 -14.96
CA GLU A 11 -21.83 8.81 -14.42
C GLU A 11 -21.78 10.01 -13.46
N GLY A 12 -20.60 10.63 -13.26
CA GLY A 12 -20.45 11.75 -12.33
C GLY A 12 -20.61 11.35 -10.85
N ARG A 13 -20.36 10.08 -10.52
CA ARG A 13 -20.46 9.51 -9.17
C ARG A 13 -19.07 9.25 -8.59
N LEU A 14 -18.98 9.29 -7.27
CA LEU A 14 -17.77 8.89 -6.55
C LEU A 14 -17.69 7.36 -6.47
N ALA A 15 -16.59 6.78 -6.94
CA ALA A 15 -16.31 5.37 -6.77
C ALA A 15 -15.78 5.13 -5.35
N SER A 16 -16.51 4.34 -4.55
CA SER A 16 -16.09 3.97 -3.20
C SER A 16 -15.53 2.54 -3.20
N LEU A 17 -14.30 2.39 -2.71
CA LEU A 17 -13.61 1.11 -2.55
C LEU A 17 -13.20 0.92 -1.09
N ILE A 18 -12.96 -0.33 -0.71
CA ILE A 18 -12.56 -0.68 0.65
C ILE A 18 -11.10 -1.11 0.63
N GLY A 19 -10.33 -0.48 1.52
CA GLY A 19 -9.00 -0.88 1.92
C GLY A 19 -8.98 -1.34 3.36
N VAL A 20 -8.19 -2.36 3.67
CA VAL A 20 -7.98 -2.80 5.05
C VAL A 20 -6.57 -2.40 5.47
N GLU A 21 -6.47 -1.52 6.46
CA GLU A 21 -5.18 -0.98 6.89
C GLU A 21 -4.61 -1.78 8.06
N GLY A 22 -3.76 -2.76 7.74
CA GLY A 22 -3.02 -3.55 8.70
C GLY A 22 -3.35 -5.04 8.67
N GLY A 23 -2.34 -5.85 8.42
CA GLY A 23 -2.45 -7.32 8.36
C GLY A 23 -2.84 -7.99 9.67
N HIS A 24 -2.87 -7.27 10.80
CA HIS A 24 -3.44 -7.80 12.04
C HIS A 24 -4.95 -8.09 11.89
N ALA A 25 -5.66 -7.42 10.97
CA ALA A 25 -7.08 -7.64 10.69
C ALA A 25 -7.41 -9.05 10.20
N ILE A 26 -6.46 -9.74 9.54
CA ILE A 26 -6.69 -11.11 9.05
C ILE A 26 -6.41 -12.18 10.10
N GLY A 27 -5.93 -11.81 11.30
CA GLY A 27 -5.61 -12.76 12.36
C GLY A 27 -4.76 -13.93 11.84
N THR A 28 -3.70 -13.64 11.08
CA THR A 28 -2.78 -14.62 10.46
C THR A 28 -3.51 -15.78 9.75
N SER A 29 -4.61 -15.50 9.07
CA SER A 29 -5.44 -16.51 8.40
C SER A 29 -5.70 -16.14 6.95
N LEU A 30 -5.29 -17.01 6.03
CA LEU A 30 -5.59 -16.91 4.60
C LEU A 30 -7.10 -17.02 4.34
N ALA A 31 -7.84 -17.76 5.18
CA ALA A 31 -9.30 -17.84 5.07
C ALA A 31 -9.97 -16.49 5.40
N VAL A 32 -9.51 -15.79 6.44
CA VAL A 32 -10.04 -14.45 6.78
C VAL A 32 -9.67 -13.44 5.69
N LEU A 33 -8.46 -13.51 5.13
CA LEU A 33 -8.08 -12.70 3.97
C LEU A 33 -9.07 -12.86 2.81
N ARG A 34 -9.42 -14.10 2.45
CA ARG A 34 -10.43 -14.40 1.43
C ARG A 34 -11.80 -13.84 1.78
N MET A 35 -12.24 -13.99 3.04
CA MET A 35 -13.52 -13.42 3.49
C MET A 35 -13.56 -11.90 3.38
N LEU A 36 -12.48 -11.19 3.74
CA LEU A 36 -12.40 -9.73 3.57
C LEU A 36 -12.47 -9.34 2.08
N TYR A 37 -11.84 -10.11 1.19
CA TYR A 37 -11.96 -9.90 -0.25
C TYR A 37 -13.40 -10.05 -0.75
N GLU A 38 -14.10 -11.12 -0.34
CA GLU A 38 -15.51 -11.34 -0.67
C GLU A 38 -16.41 -10.21 -0.15
N LEU A 39 -16.11 -9.66 1.03
CA LEU A 39 -16.80 -8.51 1.61
C LEU A 39 -16.50 -7.17 0.91
N GLY A 40 -15.58 -7.15 -0.07
CA GLY A 40 -15.33 -5.98 -0.92
C GLY A 40 -13.97 -5.32 -0.73
N ALA A 41 -13.10 -5.83 0.16
CA ALA A 41 -11.75 -5.30 0.30
C ALA A 41 -10.93 -5.51 -1.00
N ARG A 42 -10.23 -4.47 -1.45
CA ARG A 42 -9.45 -4.49 -2.71
C ARG A 42 -7.98 -4.18 -2.53
N TYR A 43 -7.58 -3.69 -1.37
CA TYR A 43 -6.19 -3.74 -0.93
C TYR A 43 -6.11 -4.10 0.54
N LEU A 44 -4.96 -4.66 0.93
CA LEU A 44 -4.57 -4.85 2.33
C LEU A 44 -3.19 -4.22 2.53
N THR A 45 -3.10 -3.29 3.48
CA THR A 45 -1.83 -2.77 3.99
C THR A 45 -1.21 -3.85 4.89
N LEU A 46 -0.01 -4.33 4.56
CA LEU A 46 0.55 -5.51 5.22
C LEU A 46 0.74 -5.32 6.74
N THR A 47 1.04 -4.09 7.16
CA THR A 47 1.10 -3.69 8.57
C THR A 47 0.42 -2.34 8.78
N HIS A 48 0.16 -1.97 10.03
CA HIS A 48 -0.08 -0.56 10.41
C HIS A 48 1.15 -0.09 11.20
N THR A 49 1.01 0.68 12.27
CA THR A 49 2.09 1.08 13.19
C THR A 49 2.57 -0.05 14.13
N CYS A 50 2.27 -1.31 13.80
CA CYS A 50 2.66 -2.48 14.57
C CYS A 50 3.06 -3.65 13.66
N HIS A 51 4.05 -4.43 14.11
CA HIS A 51 4.43 -5.67 13.46
C HIS A 51 3.27 -6.66 13.48
N THR A 52 3.14 -7.45 12.43
CA THR A 52 2.40 -8.72 12.49
C THR A 52 3.38 -9.85 12.74
N PRO A 53 2.93 -11.07 13.13
CA PRO A 53 3.83 -12.23 13.22
C PRO A 53 4.57 -12.60 11.93
N TRP A 54 4.23 -11.98 10.79
CA TRP A 54 4.74 -12.34 9.47
C TRP A 54 5.25 -11.16 8.64
N ALA A 55 5.19 -9.92 9.17
CA ALA A 55 5.67 -8.72 8.49
C ALA A 55 6.10 -7.63 9.49
N ASP A 56 7.20 -6.93 9.16
CA ASP A 56 7.67 -5.78 9.91
C ASP A 56 7.05 -4.45 9.44
N CYS A 57 6.59 -3.64 10.40
CA CYS A 57 6.17 -2.27 10.15
C CYS A 57 7.35 -1.29 10.15
N SER A 58 7.11 -0.06 9.70
CA SER A 58 8.12 0.98 9.48
C SER A 58 8.92 1.34 10.73
N THR A 59 8.39 1.12 11.94
CA THR A 59 9.13 1.37 13.17
C THR A 59 10.38 0.49 13.26
N ALA A 60 10.47 -0.66 12.57
CA ALA A 60 11.71 -1.45 12.49
C ALA A 60 12.89 -0.67 11.88
N ASP A 61 12.63 0.36 11.07
CA ASP A 61 13.68 1.17 10.44
C ASP A 61 14.11 2.37 11.31
N GLU A 62 13.46 2.58 12.46
CA GLU A 62 13.78 3.70 13.35
C GLU A 62 15.03 3.40 14.21
N PRO A 63 15.81 4.44 14.58
CA PRO A 63 17.02 4.25 15.37
C PRO A 63 16.77 3.49 16.67
N GLY A 64 17.56 2.43 16.89
CA GLY A 64 17.50 1.62 18.11
C GLY A 64 16.39 0.56 18.14
N GLN A 65 15.58 0.43 17.09
CA GLN A 65 14.58 -0.62 16.98
C GLN A 65 15.19 -1.92 16.45
N VAL A 66 14.61 -3.05 16.85
CA VAL A 66 15.04 -4.39 16.43
C VAL A 66 13.94 -4.98 15.53
N PRO A 67 14.25 -5.43 14.31
CA PRO A 67 13.27 -6.07 13.44
C PRO A 67 12.65 -7.30 14.10
N HIS A 68 11.35 -7.54 13.89
CA HIS A 68 10.70 -8.71 14.45
C HIS A 68 10.98 -9.96 13.61
N VAL A 69 10.86 -9.86 12.28
CA VAL A 69 11.14 -10.97 11.35
C VAL A 69 12.23 -10.63 10.32
N GLY A 70 12.59 -9.36 10.17
CA GLY A 70 13.56 -8.87 9.20
C GLY A 70 12.98 -8.58 7.82
N GLY A 71 11.68 -8.31 7.69
CA GLY A 71 10.98 -8.16 6.41
C GLY A 71 9.68 -8.96 6.35
N LEU A 72 9.59 -9.90 5.39
CA LEU A 72 8.50 -10.89 5.34
C LEU A 72 8.98 -12.29 5.74
N SER A 73 8.24 -12.94 6.64
CA SER A 73 8.41 -14.39 6.88
C SER A 73 7.94 -15.21 5.66
N ASN A 74 8.20 -16.52 5.65
CA ASN A 74 7.68 -17.40 4.59
C ASN A 74 6.15 -17.36 4.52
N PHE A 75 5.47 -17.35 5.67
CA PHE A 75 4.02 -17.20 5.73
C PHE A 75 3.57 -15.82 5.19
N GLY A 76 4.33 -14.75 5.46
CA GLY A 76 4.08 -13.42 4.89
C GLY A 76 4.16 -13.41 3.36
N LYS A 77 5.10 -14.16 2.78
CA LYS A 77 5.19 -14.35 1.32
C LYS A 77 3.99 -15.12 0.77
N SER A 78 3.51 -16.13 1.49
CA SER A 78 2.27 -16.86 1.14
C SER A 78 1.04 -15.95 1.18
N ILE A 79 0.96 -14.99 2.11
CA ILE A 79 -0.10 -13.95 2.09
C ILE A 79 -0.02 -13.11 0.82
N VAL A 80 1.17 -12.62 0.45
CA VAL A 80 1.35 -11.83 -0.79
C VAL A 80 0.92 -12.63 -2.03
N LEU A 81 1.26 -13.91 -2.09
CA LEU A 81 0.86 -14.79 -3.19
C LEU A 81 -0.65 -15.05 -3.23
N GLU A 82 -1.31 -15.23 -2.08
CA GLU A 82 -2.77 -15.37 -2.02
C GLU A 82 -3.47 -14.07 -2.43
N MET A 83 -2.93 -12.90 -2.05
CA MET A 83 -3.43 -11.61 -2.51
C MET A 83 -3.34 -11.48 -4.04
N ASN A 84 -2.23 -11.93 -4.65
CA ASN A 84 -2.10 -11.98 -6.11
C ASN A 84 -3.13 -12.93 -6.75
N ARG A 85 -3.34 -14.11 -6.17
CA ARG A 85 -4.32 -15.10 -6.65
C ARG A 85 -5.75 -14.54 -6.58
N LEU A 86 -6.08 -13.77 -5.54
CA LEU A 86 -7.37 -13.11 -5.38
C LEU A 86 -7.54 -11.88 -6.29
N GLY A 87 -6.46 -11.24 -6.72
CA GLY A 87 -6.51 -9.92 -7.33
C GLY A 87 -6.79 -8.81 -6.32
N MET A 88 -6.25 -8.98 -5.10
CA MET A 88 -6.17 -7.95 -4.07
C MET A 88 -4.83 -7.22 -4.19
N MET A 89 -4.85 -5.88 -4.20
CA MET A 89 -3.63 -5.08 -4.25
C MET A 89 -2.85 -5.21 -2.94
N VAL A 90 -1.54 -5.42 -3.06
CA VAL A 90 -0.61 -5.40 -1.92
C VAL A 90 -0.22 -3.96 -1.65
N ASP A 91 -0.54 -3.47 -0.45
CA ASP A 91 -0.21 -2.11 -0.02
C ASP A 91 0.96 -2.12 0.96
N LEU A 92 1.97 -1.31 0.63
CA LEU A 92 3.26 -1.21 1.32
C LEU A 92 3.40 0.09 2.14
N SER A 93 2.34 0.88 2.25
CA SER A 93 2.29 1.88 3.32
C SER A 93 2.46 1.19 4.69
N HIS A 94 3.05 1.89 5.65
CA HIS A 94 3.36 1.44 7.01
C HIS A 94 4.39 0.32 7.17
N VAL A 95 4.89 -0.31 6.11
CA VAL A 95 5.87 -1.39 6.25
C VAL A 95 7.30 -0.89 6.37
N SER A 96 8.20 -1.74 6.89
CA SER A 96 9.64 -1.46 6.86
C SER A 96 10.24 -1.62 5.45
N VAL A 97 11.40 -1.02 5.20
CA VAL A 97 12.11 -1.12 3.91
C VAL A 97 12.41 -2.58 3.53
N PRO A 98 12.91 -3.46 4.44
CA PRO A 98 13.03 -4.90 4.13
C PRO A 98 11.71 -5.53 3.69
N THR A 99 10.60 -5.22 4.37
CA THR A 99 9.26 -5.70 3.99
C THR A 99 8.84 -5.19 2.61
N MET A 100 9.15 -3.93 2.27
CA MET A 100 8.86 -3.37 0.94
C MET A 100 9.56 -4.20 -0.15
N LEU A 101 10.84 -4.50 0.05
CA LEU A 101 11.67 -5.22 -0.92
C LEU A 101 11.23 -6.69 -1.04
N ASP A 102 10.99 -7.37 0.08
CA ASP A 102 10.52 -8.76 0.09
C ASP A 102 9.15 -8.92 -0.57
N ALA A 103 8.22 -7.99 -0.31
CA ALA A 103 6.90 -8.01 -0.90
C ALA A 103 6.97 -7.79 -2.42
N MET A 104 7.75 -6.81 -2.88
CA MET A 104 7.94 -6.57 -4.32
C MET A 104 8.66 -7.73 -5.03
N ALA A 105 9.59 -8.40 -4.35
CA ALA A 105 10.27 -9.57 -4.90
C ALA A 105 9.35 -10.81 -4.96
N SER A 106 8.42 -10.94 -4.02
CA SER A 106 7.50 -12.09 -3.94
C SER A 106 6.25 -11.91 -4.80
N SER A 107 5.79 -10.66 -4.99
CA SER A 107 4.55 -10.36 -5.69
C SER A 107 4.65 -10.63 -7.20
N LYS A 108 3.64 -11.32 -7.74
CA LYS A 108 3.45 -11.53 -9.19
C LYS A 108 2.73 -10.37 -9.87
N ALA A 109 2.16 -9.44 -9.09
CA ALA A 109 1.44 -8.27 -9.57
C ALA A 109 2.08 -6.96 -9.06
N PRO A 110 1.84 -5.82 -9.73
CA PRO A 110 2.27 -4.52 -9.21
C PRO A 110 1.67 -4.24 -7.83
N VAL A 111 2.47 -3.60 -6.97
CA VAL A 111 2.08 -3.21 -5.60
C VAL A 111 1.76 -1.71 -5.54
N ILE A 112 1.14 -1.29 -4.45
CA ILE A 112 0.85 0.12 -4.16
C ILE A 112 1.55 0.56 -2.86
N PHE A 113 1.79 1.86 -2.74
CA PHE A 113 1.83 2.53 -1.44
C PHE A 113 0.64 3.48 -1.43
N SER A 114 -0.37 3.21 -0.61
CA SER A 114 -1.65 3.94 -0.61
C SER A 114 -1.54 5.36 -0.02
N HIS A 115 -0.59 5.58 0.90
CA HIS A 115 -0.22 6.87 1.50
C HIS A 115 1.22 6.82 2.05
N SER A 116 2.17 7.20 1.21
CA SER A 116 3.59 7.38 1.60
C SER A 116 4.24 8.42 0.70
N SER A 117 5.25 9.11 1.22
CA SER A 117 5.95 10.19 0.49
C SER A 117 7.41 9.80 0.23
N ALA A 118 8.25 10.77 -0.13
CA ALA A 118 9.61 10.52 -0.61
C ALA A 118 10.65 10.70 0.50
N HIS A 119 11.40 9.64 0.80
CA HIS A 119 12.32 9.64 1.93
C HIS A 119 13.52 10.60 1.73
N ALA A 120 13.90 10.84 0.47
CA ALA A 120 15.00 11.74 0.14
C ALA A 120 14.73 13.21 0.53
N LEU A 121 13.45 13.62 0.62
CA LEU A 121 13.06 14.98 1.01
C LEU A 121 12.70 15.06 2.50
N CYS A 122 12.12 14.00 3.05
CA CYS A 122 11.86 13.89 4.48
C CYS A 122 12.23 12.48 4.97
N ASN A 123 13.25 12.41 5.83
CA ASN A 123 13.82 11.20 6.43
C ASN A 123 12.91 10.59 7.52
N SER A 124 11.68 10.26 7.14
CA SER A 124 10.72 9.52 7.96
C SER A 124 10.74 8.04 7.56
N SER A 125 10.69 7.13 8.53
CA SER A 125 10.53 5.69 8.31
C SER A 125 9.26 5.35 7.51
N ARG A 126 8.28 6.26 7.47
CA ARG A 126 7.04 6.11 6.68
C ARG A 126 7.19 6.44 5.20
N ASN A 127 8.31 7.02 4.79
CA ASN A 127 8.57 7.42 3.41
C ASN A 127 9.39 6.41 2.63
N VAL A 128 9.20 6.40 1.32
CA VAL A 128 9.82 5.41 0.42
C VAL A 128 11.21 5.87 -0.01
N PRO A 129 12.28 5.09 0.23
CA PRO A 129 13.61 5.42 -0.24
C PRO A 129 13.78 5.21 -1.75
N ASP A 130 14.68 5.97 -2.36
CA ASP A 130 14.89 5.99 -3.82
C ASP A 130 15.20 4.61 -4.42
N HIS A 131 15.88 3.73 -3.69
CA HIS A 131 16.15 2.37 -4.16
C HIS A 131 14.87 1.52 -4.23
N ALA A 132 13.95 1.68 -3.28
CA ALA A 132 12.64 1.04 -3.30
C ALA A 132 11.75 1.65 -4.41
N LEU A 133 11.78 2.98 -4.60
CA LEU A 133 11.10 3.65 -5.72
C LEU A 133 11.56 3.13 -7.09
N LYS A 134 12.86 2.93 -7.28
CA LYS A 134 13.42 2.34 -8.50
C LYS A 134 12.97 0.89 -8.69
N HIS A 135 12.86 0.12 -7.61
CA HIS A 135 12.38 -1.26 -7.68
C HIS A 135 10.88 -1.30 -8.03
N LEU A 136 10.07 -0.46 -7.41
CA LEU A 136 8.65 -0.27 -7.68
C LEU A 136 8.38 0.07 -9.16
N ALA A 137 9.19 0.97 -9.74
CA ALA A 137 9.08 1.32 -11.15
C ALA A 137 9.29 0.11 -12.07
N ARG A 138 10.29 -0.74 -11.76
CA ARG A 138 10.58 -1.96 -12.53
C ARG A 138 9.47 -3.01 -12.43
N THR A 139 8.77 -3.06 -11.30
CA THR A 139 7.66 -4.01 -11.05
C THR A 139 6.28 -3.45 -11.41
N GLY A 140 6.21 -2.20 -11.90
CA GLY A 140 4.98 -1.61 -12.43
C GLY A 140 4.09 -0.92 -11.39
N GLY A 141 4.52 -0.82 -10.13
CA GLY A 141 3.71 -0.32 -9.01
C GLY A 141 3.50 1.19 -8.99
N ILE A 142 2.92 1.71 -7.90
CA ILE A 142 2.60 3.14 -7.73
C ILE A 142 2.81 3.60 -6.28
N VAL A 143 3.32 4.82 -6.08
CA VAL A 143 3.29 5.52 -4.79
C VAL A 143 2.24 6.61 -4.83
N MET A 144 1.31 6.58 -3.88
CA MET A 144 0.28 7.60 -3.69
C MET A 144 0.72 8.53 -2.55
N VAL A 145 1.00 9.79 -2.90
CA VAL A 145 1.67 10.75 -2.01
C VAL A 145 0.76 11.15 -0.85
N SER A 146 1.26 10.99 0.38
CA SER A 146 0.60 11.42 1.61
C SER A 146 0.79 12.91 1.84
N PHE A 147 -0.22 13.57 2.43
CA PHE A 147 -0.16 15.01 2.74
C PHE A 147 0.20 15.26 4.21
N TYR A 148 0.57 14.24 4.98
CA TYR A 148 0.87 14.44 6.40
C TYR A 148 2.16 15.26 6.59
N PRO A 149 2.14 16.44 7.25
CA PRO A 149 3.32 17.30 7.37
C PRO A 149 4.57 16.61 7.95
N PRO A 150 4.47 15.74 8.97
CA PRO A 150 5.63 14.97 9.44
C PRO A 150 6.24 14.01 8.41
N PHE A 151 5.53 13.70 7.31
CA PHE A 151 6.03 12.90 6.18
C PHE A 151 6.38 13.75 4.96
N ILE A 152 6.03 15.03 4.95
CA ILE A 152 6.30 15.98 3.87
C ILE A 152 7.52 16.85 4.22
N SER A 153 7.45 17.63 5.28
CA SER A 153 8.52 18.55 5.68
C SER A 153 9.34 18.04 6.86
N CYS A 154 9.04 16.84 7.38
CA CYS A 154 9.62 16.32 8.61
C CYS A 154 9.43 17.28 9.81
N SER A 155 8.33 18.03 9.79
CA SER A 155 7.93 18.97 10.83
C SER A 155 6.41 18.99 10.98
N GLU A 156 5.89 19.79 11.92
CA GLU A 156 4.45 19.92 12.15
C GLU A 156 3.75 20.79 11.08
N THR A 157 4.50 21.47 10.23
CA THR A 157 3.96 22.41 9.22
C THR A 157 4.50 22.11 7.83
N SER A 158 3.65 22.13 6.82
CA SER A 158 4.07 22.01 5.42
C SER A 158 3.14 22.81 4.51
N THR A 159 3.47 22.91 3.24
CA THR A 159 2.74 23.66 2.23
C THR A 159 2.37 22.79 1.04
N LEU A 160 1.45 23.27 0.19
CA LEU A 160 1.15 22.66 -1.10
C LEU A 160 2.43 22.49 -1.95
N GLU A 161 3.34 23.46 -1.91
CA GLU A 161 4.61 23.44 -2.64
C GLU A 161 5.52 22.29 -2.18
N ASP A 162 5.52 21.97 -0.88
CA ASP A 162 6.27 20.83 -0.35
C ASP A 162 5.70 19.50 -0.88
N VAL A 163 4.36 19.37 -0.92
CA VAL A 163 3.69 18.20 -1.53
C VAL A 163 4.06 18.07 -3.01
N VAL A 164 4.05 19.18 -3.74
CA VAL A 164 4.49 19.23 -5.15
C VAL A 164 5.96 18.81 -5.30
N ALA A 165 6.84 19.17 -4.36
CA ALA A 165 8.23 18.73 -4.36
C ALA A 165 8.34 17.19 -4.24
N HIS A 166 7.55 16.57 -3.37
CA HIS A 166 7.47 15.11 -3.26
C HIS A 166 6.96 14.44 -4.54
N ILE A 167 5.87 14.95 -5.12
CA ILE A 167 5.32 14.43 -6.38
C ILE A 167 6.38 14.50 -7.49
N ASN A 168 7.09 15.63 -7.61
CA ASN A 168 8.13 15.82 -8.61
C ASN A 168 9.37 14.94 -8.38
N HIS A 169 9.78 14.73 -7.13
CA HIS A 169 10.89 13.83 -6.80
C HIS A 169 10.55 12.39 -7.18
N ILE A 170 9.37 11.90 -6.81
CA ILE A 170 8.96 10.53 -7.15
C ILE A 170 8.79 10.39 -8.67
N ARG A 171 8.22 11.39 -9.36
CA ARG A 171 8.18 11.44 -10.83
C ARG A 171 9.57 11.31 -11.44
N LYS A 172 10.57 11.99 -10.88
CA LYS A 172 11.97 11.95 -11.35
C LYS A 172 12.62 10.58 -11.15
N VAL A 173 12.36 9.92 -10.02
CA VAL A 173 13.01 8.67 -9.65
C VAL A 173 12.31 7.44 -10.24
N ALA A 174 10.98 7.38 -10.13
CA ALA A 174 10.17 6.23 -10.52
C ALA A 174 9.50 6.42 -11.89
N GLY A 175 9.27 7.67 -12.32
CA GLY A 175 8.56 7.99 -13.56
C GLY A 175 7.11 8.42 -13.32
N VAL A 176 6.54 9.15 -14.29
CA VAL A 176 5.19 9.73 -14.19
C VAL A 176 4.07 8.68 -14.14
N ASP A 177 4.36 7.45 -14.55
CA ASP A 177 3.42 6.35 -14.47
C ASP A 177 3.34 5.76 -13.04
N HIS A 178 4.25 6.08 -12.14
CA HIS A 178 4.39 5.40 -10.84
C HIS A 178 4.00 6.26 -9.65
N ILE A 179 3.17 7.29 -9.89
CA ILE A 179 2.75 8.28 -8.89
C ILE A 179 1.24 8.47 -8.87
N GLY A 180 0.69 8.67 -7.68
CA GLY A 180 -0.71 8.99 -7.43
C GLY A 180 -0.83 9.90 -6.21
N ILE A 181 -2.06 10.09 -5.74
CA ILE A 181 -2.38 10.92 -4.57
C ILE A 181 -3.06 10.06 -3.51
N GLY A 182 -2.51 10.10 -2.29
CA GLY A 182 -2.91 9.28 -1.16
C GLY A 182 -2.93 10.13 0.10
N ALA A 183 -3.71 11.21 0.08
CA ALA A 183 -3.58 12.33 1.02
C ALA A 183 -3.58 11.93 2.51
N GLY A 184 -4.38 10.92 2.88
CA GLY A 184 -4.53 10.48 4.26
C GLY A 184 -5.48 11.34 5.10
N TYR A 185 -6.32 12.17 4.47
CA TYR A 185 -7.36 12.95 5.17
C TYR A 185 -8.19 12.08 6.13
N ASP A 186 -8.64 12.69 7.23
CA ASP A 186 -9.35 12.07 8.35
C ASP A 186 -8.58 10.95 9.11
N GLY A 187 -7.42 10.51 8.60
CA GLY A 187 -6.45 9.67 9.30
C GLY A 187 -5.25 10.44 9.87
N ILE A 188 -5.13 11.73 9.54
CA ILE A 188 -4.05 12.63 9.97
C ILE A 188 -4.62 13.80 10.76
N ASN A 189 -3.82 14.35 11.69
CA ASN A 189 -4.22 15.47 12.54
C ASN A 189 -3.67 16.83 12.08
N LEU A 190 -2.83 16.84 11.05
CA LEU A 190 -2.21 18.04 10.47
C LEU A 190 -2.27 17.94 8.96
N THR A 191 -2.50 19.06 8.29
CA THR A 191 -2.56 19.16 6.82
C THR A 191 -1.66 20.29 6.32
N PRO A 192 -1.18 20.24 5.06
CA PRO A 192 -0.38 21.31 4.49
C PRO A 192 -1.23 22.55 4.24
N ALA A 193 -0.63 23.74 4.37
CA ALA A 193 -1.28 24.98 3.97
C ALA A 193 -1.56 24.96 2.45
N GLY A 194 -2.79 25.29 2.06
CA GLY A 194 -3.32 25.15 0.69
C GLY A 194 -3.91 23.78 0.37
N LEU A 195 -3.82 22.81 1.28
CA LEU A 195 -4.37 21.45 1.16
C LEU A 195 -5.11 21.04 2.44
N GLU A 196 -5.93 21.95 2.99
CA GLU A 196 -6.56 21.79 4.30
C GLU A 196 -7.55 20.61 4.35
N ASP A 197 -8.25 20.33 3.25
CA ASP A 197 -9.30 19.32 3.17
C ASP A 197 -9.47 18.74 1.75
N VAL A 198 -10.40 17.78 1.61
CA VAL A 198 -10.68 17.08 0.34
C VAL A 198 -11.18 17.99 -0.80
N SER A 199 -11.54 19.25 -0.54
CA SER A 199 -11.92 20.20 -1.60
C SER A 199 -10.72 20.76 -2.35
N LYS A 200 -9.48 20.56 -1.84
CA LYS A 200 -8.26 21.25 -2.29
C LYS A 200 -7.46 20.59 -3.41
N TYR A 201 -7.94 19.47 -3.95
CA TYR A 201 -7.28 18.82 -5.09
C TYR A 201 -7.15 19.71 -6.35
N PRO A 202 -8.13 20.57 -6.71
CA PRO A 202 -7.98 21.50 -7.84
C PRO A 202 -6.79 22.44 -7.71
N GLU A 203 -6.50 22.95 -6.51
CA GLU A 203 -5.37 23.83 -6.23
C GLU A 203 -4.04 23.10 -6.47
N LEU A 204 -3.93 21.84 -6.06
CA LEU A 204 -2.76 21.00 -6.36
C LEU A 204 -2.55 20.83 -7.86
N PHE A 205 -3.61 20.53 -8.61
CA PHE A 205 -3.51 20.36 -10.06
C PHE A 205 -3.18 21.66 -10.78
N ALA A 206 -3.74 22.79 -10.33
CA ALA A 206 -3.42 24.11 -10.87
C ALA A 206 -1.93 24.44 -10.68
N GLU A 207 -1.37 24.20 -9.49
CA GLU A 207 0.04 24.42 -9.21
C GLU A 207 0.95 23.54 -10.08
N LEU A 208 0.60 22.27 -10.25
CA LEU A 208 1.36 21.35 -11.12
C LEU A 208 1.33 21.79 -12.60
N LEU A 209 0.17 22.25 -13.10
CA LEU A 209 0.03 22.79 -14.45
C LEU A 209 0.89 24.04 -14.66
N VAL A 210 0.90 24.98 -13.69
CA VAL A 210 1.77 26.17 -13.71
C VAL A 210 3.24 25.78 -13.77
N ARG A 211 3.62 24.65 -13.15
CA ARG A 211 4.98 24.09 -13.16
C ARG A 211 5.28 23.19 -14.37
N GLY A 212 4.45 23.23 -15.41
CA GLY A 212 4.73 22.58 -16.69
C GLY A 212 4.34 21.10 -16.75
N TRP A 213 3.48 20.62 -15.86
CA TRP A 213 2.85 19.32 -16.06
C TRP A 213 1.90 19.37 -17.24
N SER A 214 1.91 18.34 -18.08
CA SER A 214 0.92 18.19 -19.13
C SER A 214 -0.42 17.73 -18.54
N GLU A 215 -1.54 18.07 -19.19
CA GLU A 215 -2.85 17.56 -18.80
C GLU A 215 -2.88 16.02 -18.74
N ARG A 216 -2.17 15.36 -19.66
CA ARG A 216 -2.02 13.90 -19.68
C ARG A 216 -1.33 13.38 -18.42
N ASP A 217 -0.28 14.05 -17.95
CA ASP A 217 0.42 13.67 -16.72
C ASP A 217 -0.45 13.94 -15.48
N ILE A 218 -1.26 15.01 -15.48
CA ILE A 218 -2.25 15.28 -14.43
C ILE A 218 -3.31 14.17 -14.40
N GLN A 219 -3.84 13.73 -15.53
CA GLN A 219 -4.79 12.61 -15.59
C GLN A 219 -4.19 11.30 -15.04
N LYS A 220 -2.92 11.05 -15.33
CA LYS A 220 -2.15 9.92 -14.75
C LYS A 220 -2.10 10.00 -13.24
N LEU A 221 -1.67 11.14 -12.70
CA LEU A 221 -1.59 11.40 -11.26
C LEU A 221 -2.96 11.31 -10.57
N ALA A 222 -4.00 11.88 -11.19
CA ALA A 222 -5.35 11.96 -10.64
C ALA A 222 -6.04 10.60 -10.52
N GLY A 223 -5.69 9.61 -11.35
CA GLY A 223 -6.27 8.26 -11.19
C GLY A 223 -5.92 7.23 -12.26
N LEU A 224 -5.47 7.62 -13.46
CA LEU A 224 -5.20 6.62 -14.51
C LEU A 224 -4.06 5.67 -14.12
N ASN A 225 -3.09 6.12 -13.30
CA ASN A 225 -2.02 5.25 -12.79
C ASN A 225 -2.56 4.19 -11.83
N LEU A 226 -3.46 4.56 -10.91
CA LEU A 226 -4.11 3.60 -10.01
C LEU A 226 -4.96 2.61 -10.81
N ILE A 227 -5.73 3.09 -11.78
CA ILE A 227 -6.53 2.24 -12.67
C ILE A 227 -5.64 1.25 -13.43
N ARG A 228 -4.46 1.68 -13.93
CA ARG A 228 -3.50 0.78 -14.59
C ARG A 228 -3.00 -0.31 -13.64
N VAL A 229 -2.56 0.06 -12.44
CA VAL A 229 -2.06 -0.91 -11.44
C VAL A 229 -3.14 -1.91 -11.07
N PHE A 230 -4.36 -1.43 -10.81
CA PHE A 230 -5.47 -2.30 -10.48
C PHE A 230 -5.78 -3.25 -11.66
N LYS A 231 -5.72 -2.78 -12.92
CA LYS A 231 -5.95 -3.62 -14.12
C LYS A 231 -4.92 -4.74 -14.19
N ALA A 232 -3.66 -4.44 -13.92
CA ALA A 232 -2.60 -5.44 -13.90
C ALA A 232 -2.81 -6.48 -12.78
N VAL A 233 -3.29 -6.06 -11.62
CA VAL A 233 -3.63 -6.97 -10.50
C VAL A 233 -4.79 -7.90 -10.86
N GLU A 234 -5.87 -7.39 -11.47
CA GLU A 234 -6.98 -8.24 -11.94
C GLU A 234 -6.52 -9.21 -13.05
N GLN A 235 -5.62 -8.78 -13.95
CA GLN A 235 -5.06 -9.67 -14.98
C GLN A 235 -4.21 -10.80 -14.38
N VAL A 236 -3.47 -10.55 -13.30
CA VAL A 236 -2.70 -11.59 -12.61
C VAL A 236 -3.64 -12.61 -11.97
N ARG A 237 -4.70 -12.17 -11.30
CA ARG A 237 -5.78 -13.05 -10.81
C ARG A 237 -6.31 -13.95 -11.91
N ASP A 238 -6.69 -13.36 -13.05
CA ASP A 238 -7.31 -14.10 -14.16
C ASP A 238 -6.34 -15.13 -14.77
N ARG A 239 -5.04 -14.79 -14.90
CA ARG A 239 -4.01 -15.74 -15.34
C ARG A 239 -3.79 -16.87 -14.34
N MET A 240 -3.77 -16.58 -13.05
CA MET A 240 -3.59 -17.60 -12.00
C MET A 240 -4.80 -18.54 -11.94
N ALA A 241 -6.02 -18.01 -12.08
CA ALA A 241 -7.23 -18.81 -12.19
C ALA A 241 -7.20 -19.71 -13.44
N ALA A 242 -6.81 -19.17 -14.60
CA ALA A 242 -6.69 -19.94 -15.84
C ALA A 242 -5.61 -21.04 -15.75
N ALA A 243 -4.59 -20.85 -14.91
CA ALA A 243 -3.56 -21.85 -14.62
C ALA A 243 -3.99 -22.90 -13.58
N GLY A 244 -5.23 -22.84 -13.06
CA GLY A 244 -5.73 -23.78 -12.05
C GLY A 244 -5.06 -23.61 -10.68
N MET A 245 -4.62 -22.39 -10.34
CA MET A 245 -4.03 -22.13 -9.03
C MET A 245 -5.11 -22.15 -7.94
N GLU A 246 -5.06 -23.17 -7.09
CA GLU A 246 -5.95 -23.30 -5.93
C GLU A 246 -5.60 -22.32 -4.79
N PRO A 247 -6.55 -22.01 -3.88
CA PRO A 247 -6.28 -21.22 -2.69
C PRO A 247 -5.14 -21.78 -1.84
N LEU A 248 -4.28 -20.90 -1.34
CA LEU A 248 -3.26 -21.31 -0.37
C LEU A 248 -3.93 -21.66 0.97
N GLU A 249 -3.50 -22.79 1.54
CA GLU A 249 -4.00 -23.35 2.82
C GLU A 249 -2.89 -23.48 3.88
N GLU A 250 -1.73 -22.87 3.64
CA GLU A 250 -0.64 -22.85 4.61
C GLU A 250 -1.11 -22.18 5.92
N GLU A 251 -0.73 -22.78 7.04
CA GLU A 251 -0.92 -22.21 8.37
C GLU A 251 0.37 -21.51 8.80
N ILE A 252 0.23 -20.43 9.58
CA ILE A 252 1.41 -19.79 10.16
C ILE A 252 2.14 -20.78 11.09
N PRO A 253 3.48 -20.89 11.03
CA PRO A 253 4.24 -21.75 11.92
C PRO A 253 3.97 -21.40 13.40
N SER A 254 3.93 -22.41 14.27
CA SER A 254 3.56 -22.21 15.69
C SER A 254 4.61 -21.38 16.44
N GLU A 255 5.87 -21.49 16.03
CA GLU A 255 7.01 -20.72 16.50
C GLU A 255 6.84 -19.22 16.26
N ASP A 256 6.29 -18.81 15.11
CA ASP A 256 6.09 -17.40 14.73
C ASP A 256 5.01 -16.72 15.58
N ILE A 257 4.14 -17.51 16.21
CA ILE A 257 3.04 -17.05 17.07
C ILE A 257 3.19 -17.50 18.54
N LEU A 258 4.33 -18.10 18.89
CA LEU A 258 4.60 -18.56 20.24
C LEU A 258 4.55 -17.38 21.23
N GLY A 259 3.86 -17.56 22.36
CA GLY A 259 3.68 -16.49 23.34
C GLY A 259 2.75 -15.35 22.90
N ARG A 260 2.07 -15.46 21.74
CA ARG A 260 1.10 -14.46 21.24
C ARG A 260 -0.29 -15.04 20.97
N ASN A 261 -0.51 -16.31 21.29
CA ASN A 261 -1.77 -17.05 21.04
C ASN A 261 -2.83 -16.94 22.15
N HIS A 262 -2.76 -15.92 23.00
CA HIS A 262 -3.53 -15.92 24.26
C HIS A 262 -5.05 -15.83 24.04
N CYS A 263 -5.48 -15.33 22.88
CA CYS A 263 -6.89 -15.22 22.48
C CYS A 263 -7.24 -16.11 21.28
N ARG A 264 -6.54 -17.25 21.12
CA ARG A 264 -6.80 -18.21 20.03
C ARG A 264 -7.06 -19.60 20.57
N TYR A 265 -8.08 -20.26 20.04
CA TYR A 265 -8.30 -21.68 20.27
C TYR A 265 -7.48 -22.51 19.29
N ASN A 266 -6.61 -23.39 19.79
CA ASN A 266 -5.98 -24.41 18.96
C ASN A 266 -6.91 -25.62 18.87
N VAL A 267 -7.74 -25.65 17.83
CA VAL A 267 -8.74 -26.72 17.61
C VAL A 267 -8.08 -28.10 17.42
N ARG A 268 -6.84 -28.16 16.92
CA ARG A 268 -6.11 -29.43 16.72
C ARG A 268 -5.61 -30.07 18.01
N ARG A 269 -5.41 -29.30 19.09
CA ARG A 269 -5.09 -29.89 20.42
C ARG A 269 -6.27 -30.64 21.04
N LEU A 270 -7.48 -30.47 20.53
CA LEU A 270 -8.68 -31.18 21.00
C LEU A 270 -8.93 -32.50 20.25
N ALA A 271 -8.17 -32.77 19.18
CA ALA A 271 -8.24 -34.01 18.42
C ALA A 271 -7.20 -35.02 18.95
N VAL A 272 -7.31 -35.40 20.22
CA VAL A 272 -6.59 -36.57 20.78
C VAL A 272 -7.55 -37.30 21.74
N PRO A 273 -8.00 -38.52 21.41
CA PRO A 273 -8.43 -39.50 22.41
C PRO A 273 -7.22 -40.03 23.20
#